data_AF-A0A1M7IZJ3-F1
#
_entry.id   AF-A0A1M7IZJ3-F1
#
_cell.length_a   1.000
_cell.length_b   1.000
_cell.length_c   1.000
_cell.angle_alpha   90.00
_cell.angle_beta   90.00
_cell.angle_gamma   90.00
#
_symmetry.space_group_name_H-M   'P 1'
#
loop_
_entity.id
_entity.type
_entity.pdbx_description
1 polymer ?
#
loop_
_entity_poly.entity_id
_entity_poly.type
_entity_poly.pdbx_seq_one_letter_code
_entity_poly.pdbx_strand_id
1 'polypeptide(L)'
;MFSSRYFADGKNYFAMRFLCKPLLYRWFAKKAGDIKNSMTFSFPECLQNGEKVVIFMPEEKEVAKVILSEIPDENLKKILFVAHGDLEILFSKTKAQVSYYTDKGCRYGETLFDKLEYQVKTFAPTACVYPGPYKPQFLYLALVSGAACRVGFDCAKEYPFLNLSLHPLKTISPARMMARYFTKGKKG
;
A
#
# COMPACT_ATOMS: atom_id res chain seq x y z
N MET A 1 -10.29 -17.01 -15.15
CA MET A 1 -9.57 -17.74 -14.08
C MET A 1 -8.63 -16.76 -13.38
N PHE A 2 -8.97 -16.25 -12.19
CA PHE A 2 -8.29 -15.11 -11.53
C PHE A 2 -7.32 -15.52 -10.39
N SER A 3 -6.78 -16.72 -10.49
CA SER A 3 -6.76 -17.60 -9.33
C SER A 3 -5.34 -17.95 -8.83
N SER A 4 -4.36 -18.06 -9.74
CA SER A 4 -3.00 -18.48 -9.38
C SER A 4 -2.05 -17.36 -8.96
N ARG A 5 -2.48 -16.09 -8.97
CA ARG A 5 -1.55 -14.94 -8.85
C ARG A 5 -1.32 -14.44 -7.43
N TYR A 6 -2.09 -14.91 -6.44
CA TYR A 6 -2.08 -14.31 -5.09
C TYR A 6 -1.48 -15.21 -4.01
N PHE A 7 -1.33 -16.52 -4.28
CA PHE A 7 -0.80 -17.49 -3.34
C PHE A 7 0.38 -18.24 -3.94
N ALA A 8 1.29 -18.71 -3.07
CA ALA A 8 2.44 -19.51 -3.44
C ALA A 8 2.05 -20.78 -4.21
N ASP A 9 2.99 -21.29 -5.02
CA ASP A 9 2.75 -22.42 -5.91
C ASP A 9 2.70 -23.79 -5.19
N GLY A 10 2.92 -23.83 -3.87
CA GLY A 10 2.84 -25.04 -3.04
C GLY A 10 1.44 -25.62 -2.82
N LYS A 11 1.41 -26.90 -2.39
CA LYS A 11 0.17 -27.67 -2.13
C LYS A 11 -0.75 -27.02 -1.09
N ASN A 12 -0.18 -26.34 -0.11
CA ASN A 12 -0.90 -25.70 1.00
C ASN A 12 -1.93 -24.65 0.53
N TYR A 13 -1.74 -24.07 -0.65
CA TYR A 13 -2.60 -23.03 -1.19
C TYR A 13 -3.30 -23.42 -2.50
N PHE A 14 -3.21 -24.70 -2.91
CA PHE A 14 -3.77 -25.15 -4.19
C PHE A 14 -5.27 -24.84 -4.31
N ALA A 15 -6.05 -25.19 -3.28
CA ALA A 15 -7.49 -24.90 -3.25
C ALA A 15 -7.78 -23.39 -3.22
N MET A 16 -6.94 -22.61 -2.52
CA MET A 16 -7.10 -21.16 -2.39
C MET A 16 -6.97 -20.43 -3.72
N ARG A 17 -6.28 -21.04 -4.69
CA ARG A 17 -6.20 -20.49 -6.03
C ARG A 17 -7.60 -20.35 -6.60
N PHE A 18 -8.51 -21.31 -6.45
CA PHE A 18 -9.80 -21.27 -7.15
C PHE A 18 -10.83 -20.28 -6.56
N LEU A 19 -10.46 -19.54 -5.51
CA LEU A 19 -11.34 -18.56 -4.90
C LEU A 19 -11.64 -17.38 -5.83
N CYS A 20 -12.91 -16.95 -5.85
CA CYS A 20 -13.30 -15.71 -6.48
C CYS A 20 -12.92 -14.50 -5.62
N LYS A 21 -12.92 -13.29 -6.20
CA LYS A 21 -12.51 -12.04 -5.52
C LYS A 21 -13.17 -11.85 -4.14
N PRO A 22 -14.51 -12.01 -3.96
CA PRO A 22 -15.14 -11.87 -2.64
C PRO A 22 -14.63 -12.87 -1.60
N LEU A 23 -14.40 -14.13 -2.01
CA LEU A 23 -13.90 -15.16 -1.10
C LEU A 23 -12.43 -14.92 -0.74
N LEU A 24 -11.61 -14.46 -1.69
CA LEU A 24 -10.23 -14.02 -1.43
C LEU A 24 -10.19 -12.92 -0.38
N TYR A 25 -11.06 -11.92 -0.51
CA TYR A 25 -11.14 -10.80 0.43
C TYR A 25 -11.55 -11.27 1.81
N ARG A 26 -12.57 -12.11 1.92
CA ARG A 26 -12.97 -12.70 3.20
C ARG A 26 -11.84 -13.49 3.83
N TRP A 27 -11.11 -14.26 3.03
CA TRP A 27 -9.98 -15.04 3.50
C TRP A 27 -8.85 -14.15 4.04
N PHE A 28 -8.44 -13.12 3.28
CA PHE A 28 -7.39 -12.19 3.71
C PHE A 28 -7.81 -11.35 4.92
N ALA A 29 -9.06 -10.89 4.98
CA ALA A 29 -9.59 -10.18 6.15
C ALA A 29 -9.57 -11.07 7.39
N LYS A 30 -10.01 -12.34 7.27
CA LYS A 30 -9.93 -13.31 8.37
C LYS A 30 -8.49 -13.63 8.75
N LYS A 31 -7.58 -13.74 7.78
CA LYS A 31 -6.16 -14.01 8.01
C LYS A 31 -5.46 -12.87 8.74
N ALA A 32 -5.85 -11.62 8.46
CA ALA A 32 -5.37 -10.46 9.19
C ALA A 32 -5.79 -10.48 10.67
N GLY A 33 -6.81 -11.27 11.01
CA GLY A 33 -7.33 -11.45 12.35
C GLY A 33 -8.27 -10.33 12.78
N ASP A 34 -8.67 -10.35 14.05
CA ASP A 34 -9.41 -9.25 14.67
C ASP A 34 -8.45 -8.07 14.90
N ILE A 35 -7.98 -7.42 13.83
CA ILE A 35 -7.34 -6.11 13.93
C ILE A 35 -8.45 -5.14 14.34
N LYS A 36 -8.63 -5.09 15.66
CA LYS A 36 -9.69 -4.38 16.34
C LYS A 36 -9.62 -2.91 16.00
N ASN A 37 -10.73 -2.45 15.46
CA ASN A 37 -11.30 -1.12 15.58
C ASN A 37 -10.51 0.01 14.91
N SER A 38 -11.29 0.83 14.21
CA SER A 38 -10.94 2.16 13.77
C SER A 38 -10.29 2.95 14.91
N MET A 39 -8.97 2.89 15.01
CA MET A 39 -8.22 3.88 15.76
C MET A 39 -8.56 5.24 15.17
N THR A 40 -8.89 6.20 16.01
CA THR A 40 -9.17 7.56 15.57
C THR A 40 -7.96 8.08 14.80
N PHE A 41 -8.19 8.67 13.63
CA PHE A 41 -7.16 9.28 12.82
C PHE A 41 -7.62 10.67 12.35
N SER A 42 -6.66 11.57 12.17
CA SER A 42 -6.89 12.89 11.60
C SER A 42 -6.32 12.94 10.19
N PHE A 43 -7.18 13.14 9.19
CA PHE A 43 -6.77 13.34 7.80
C PHE A 43 -6.98 14.81 7.40
N PRO A 44 -6.03 15.48 6.73
CA PRO A 44 -4.77 14.94 6.18
C PRO A 44 -3.57 14.98 7.14
N GLU A 45 -3.78 15.33 8.41
CA GLU A 45 -2.70 15.56 9.39
C GLU A 45 -1.73 14.39 9.55
N CYS A 46 -2.23 13.14 9.52
CA CYS A 46 -1.40 11.92 9.59
C CYS A 46 -0.40 11.78 8.43
N LEU A 47 -0.61 12.49 7.32
CA LEU A 47 0.32 12.53 6.18
C LEU A 47 1.21 13.80 6.22
N GLN A 48 0.75 14.88 6.83
CA GLN A 48 1.45 16.17 6.85
C GLN A 48 2.41 16.34 8.03
N ASN A 49 2.14 15.73 9.18
CA ASN A 49 2.94 15.93 10.41
C ASN A 49 4.25 15.13 10.41
N GLY A 50 4.61 14.52 9.27
CA GLY A 50 5.87 13.82 9.12
C GLY A 50 5.97 12.60 10.02
N GLU A 51 4.87 11.87 10.16
CA GLU A 51 4.83 10.55 10.78
C GLU A 51 5.31 9.47 9.80
N LYS A 52 5.46 8.24 10.29
CA LYS A 52 5.85 7.10 9.45
C LYS A 52 4.70 6.70 8.53
N VAL A 53 4.97 6.64 7.23
CA VAL A 53 3.96 6.28 6.21
C VAL A 53 4.45 5.11 5.37
N VAL A 54 3.58 4.15 5.08
CA VAL A 54 3.87 3.12 4.06
C VAL A 54 3.13 3.48 2.77
N ILE A 55 3.83 3.42 1.63
CA ILE A 55 3.24 3.67 0.31
C ILE A 55 3.43 2.43 -0.57
N PHE A 56 2.32 1.84 -1.02
CA PHE A 56 2.33 0.79 -2.03
C PHE A 56 2.42 1.44 -3.41
N MET A 57 3.60 1.40 -4.03
CA MET A 57 3.84 2.12 -5.28
C MET A 57 3.10 1.46 -6.46
N PRO A 58 2.49 2.25 -7.35
CA PRO A 58 2.02 1.76 -8.64
C PRO A 58 3.17 1.15 -9.43
N GLU A 59 2.90 0.07 -10.14
CA GLU A 59 3.89 -0.62 -10.98
C GLU A 59 4.23 0.17 -12.25
N GLU A 60 3.33 1.07 -12.66
CA GLU A 60 3.52 1.97 -13.78
C GLU A 60 4.60 3.01 -13.46
N LYS A 61 5.75 2.90 -14.13
CA LYS A 61 6.92 3.75 -13.90
C LYS A 61 6.64 5.25 -14.00
N GLU A 62 5.81 5.67 -14.95
CA GLU A 62 5.46 7.09 -15.11
C GLU A 62 4.65 7.61 -13.93
N VAL A 63 3.69 6.82 -13.42
CA VAL A 63 2.90 7.19 -12.24
C VAL A 63 3.78 7.21 -10.99
N ALA A 64 4.62 6.18 -10.81
CA ALA A 64 5.57 6.11 -9.71
C ALA A 64 6.54 7.32 -9.69
N LYS A 65 7.04 7.72 -10.86
CA LYS A 65 7.92 8.87 -11.03
C LYS A 65 7.22 10.17 -10.61
N VAL A 66 5.96 10.37 -11.01
CA VAL A 66 5.17 11.54 -10.60
C VAL A 66 5.00 11.56 -9.08
N ILE A 67 4.64 10.44 -8.46
CA ILE A 67 4.50 10.35 -6.99
C ILE A 67 5.79 10.77 -6.30
N LEU A 68 6.93 10.21 -6.72
CA LEU A 68 8.23 10.52 -6.10
C LEU A 68 8.66 11.96 -6.30
N SER A 69 8.42 12.55 -7.48
CA SER A 69 8.80 13.94 -7.75
C SER A 69 8.00 14.96 -6.95
N GLU A 70 6.83 14.58 -6.46
CA GLU A 70 5.91 15.48 -5.77
C GLU A 70 6.00 15.34 -4.24
N ILE A 71 6.62 14.28 -3.73
CA ILE A 71 6.89 14.11 -2.29
C ILE A 71 8.14 14.92 -1.92
N PRO A 72 8.09 15.80 -0.91
CA PRO A 72 9.27 16.52 -0.44
C PRO A 72 10.39 15.57 0.05
N ASP A 73 11.64 15.86 -0.29
CA ASP A 73 12.81 15.03 0.06
C ASP A 73 12.93 14.77 1.57
N GLU A 74 12.53 15.73 2.39
CA GLU A 74 12.50 15.63 3.86
C GLU A 74 11.54 14.53 4.36
N ASN A 75 10.47 14.26 3.62
CA ASN A 75 9.47 13.24 3.96
C ASN A 75 9.89 11.85 3.46
N LEU A 76 10.72 11.75 2.42
CA LEU A 76 11.15 10.45 1.85
C LEU A 76 11.81 9.53 2.88
N LYS A 77 12.51 10.08 3.87
CA LYS A 77 13.16 9.30 4.96
C LYS A 77 12.17 8.65 5.94
N LYS A 78 10.94 9.15 5.97
CA LYS A 78 9.87 8.71 6.87
C LYS A 78 8.89 7.78 6.17
N ILE A 79 9.14 7.49 4.89
CA ILE A 79 8.26 6.69 4.06
C ILE A 79 8.94 5.35 3.77
N LEU A 80 8.22 4.26 4.05
CA LEU A 80 8.53 2.94 3.53
C LEU A 80 7.78 2.74 2.22
N PHE A 81 8.50 2.66 1.11
CA PHE A 81 7.93 2.33 -0.18
C PHE A 81 7.93 0.83 -0.40
N VAL A 82 6.78 0.26 -0.75
CA VAL A 82 6.68 -1.11 -1.26
C VAL A 82 6.56 -1.02 -2.77
N ALA A 83 7.56 -1.49 -3.50
CA ALA A 83 7.69 -1.24 -4.94
C ALA A 83 8.06 -2.51 -5.72
N HIS A 84 7.60 -2.63 -6.96
CA HIS A 84 8.07 -3.69 -7.85
C HIS A 84 9.55 -3.50 -8.18
N GLY A 85 10.29 -4.60 -8.39
CA GLY A 85 11.73 -4.58 -8.71
C GLY A 85 12.08 -3.73 -9.93
N ASP A 86 11.18 -3.64 -10.93
CA ASP A 86 11.40 -2.81 -12.12
C ASP A 86 11.53 -1.30 -11.82
N LEU A 87 11.11 -0.87 -10.62
CA LEU A 87 11.23 0.51 -10.15
C LEU A 87 12.54 0.78 -9.41
N GLU A 88 13.41 -0.22 -9.21
CA GLU A 88 14.66 -0.06 -8.45
C GLU A 88 15.54 1.09 -8.97
N ILE A 89 15.67 1.21 -10.30
CA ILE A 89 16.44 2.30 -10.93
C ILE A 89 15.85 3.67 -10.58
N LEU A 90 14.51 3.78 -10.47
CA LEU A 90 13.84 5.04 -10.12
C LEU A 90 14.16 5.45 -8.67
N PHE A 91 14.22 4.47 -7.77
CA PHE A 91 14.50 4.68 -6.35
C PHE A 91 15.99 4.81 -6.02
N SER A 92 16.89 4.29 -6.86
CA SER A 92 18.35 4.35 -6.64
C SER A 92 18.89 5.78 -6.47
N LYS A 93 18.18 6.78 -7.00
CA LYS A 93 18.52 8.20 -6.90
C LYS A 93 17.91 8.89 -5.68
N THR A 94 17.08 8.18 -4.92
CA THR A 94 16.36 8.73 -3.76
C THR A 94 16.92 8.15 -2.45
N LYS A 95 16.95 8.93 -1.38
CA LYS A 95 17.33 8.44 -0.04
C LYS A 95 16.16 7.80 0.72
N ALA A 96 15.25 7.18 -0.01
CA ALA A 96 14.02 6.59 0.52
C ALA A 96 14.25 5.16 1.04
N GLN A 97 13.45 4.73 2.01
CA GLN A 97 13.42 3.33 2.43
C GLN A 97 12.50 2.55 1.49
N VAL A 98 13.02 1.50 0.85
CA VAL A 98 12.28 0.74 -0.16
C VAL A 98 12.37 -0.76 0.11
N SER A 99 11.22 -1.42 0.02
CA SER A 99 11.05 -2.87 0.05
C SER A 99 10.61 -3.34 -1.33
N TYR A 100 11.50 -4.00 -2.04
CA TYR A 100 11.23 -4.47 -3.39
C TYR A 100 10.54 -5.83 -3.41
N TYR A 101 9.69 -6.03 -4.43
CA TYR A 101 9.05 -7.32 -4.69
C TYR A 101 9.07 -7.69 -6.17
N THR A 102 8.84 -8.97 -6.45
CA THR A 102 8.58 -9.49 -7.80
C THR A 102 7.20 -10.14 -7.84
N ASP A 103 6.57 -10.22 -9.01
CA ASP A 103 5.24 -10.85 -9.16
C ASP A 103 5.16 -12.29 -8.61
N LYS A 104 6.25 -13.06 -8.71
CA LYS A 104 6.31 -14.42 -8.14
C LYS A 104 6.54 -14.39 -6.64
N GLY A 105 7.51 -13.59 -6.18
CA GLY A 105 7.88 -13.57 -4.76
C GLY A 105 6.87 -12.84 -3.87
N CYS A 106 6.00 -11.98 -4.41
CA CYS A 106 4.99 -11.25 -3.65
C CYS A 106 3.70 -12.04 -3.42
N ARG A 107 3.65 -13.34 -3.73
CA ARG A 107 2.48 -14.17 -3.48
C ARG A 107 2.43 -14.59 -2.02
N TYR A 108 1.24 -14.65 -1.44
CA TYR A 108 1.07 -15.05 -0.05
C TYR A 108 1.63 -16.46 0.19
N GLY A 109 2.48 -16.60 1.20
CA GLY A 109 3.18 -17.84 1.54
C GLY A 109 4.53 -18.04 0.85
N GLU A 110 5.00 -17.07 0.06
CA GLU A 110 6.37 -17.00 -0.42
C GLU A 110 7.26 -16.27 0.58
N THR A 111 8.53 -16.67 0.69
CA THR A 111 9.50 -16.07 1.63
C THR A 111 9.66 -14.56 1.44
N LEU A 112 9.58 -14.07 0.21
CA LEU A 112 9.68 -12.63 -0.06
C LEU A 112 8.45 -11.89 0.45
N PHE A 113 7.25 -12.46 0.30
CA PHE A 113 6.04 -11.89 0.88
C PHE A 113 6.11 -11.85 2.41
N ASP A 114 6.59 -12.92 3.06
CA ASP A 114 6.75 -12.95 4.52
C ASP A 114 7.72 -11.87 5.01
N LYS A 115 8.79 -11.61 4.25
CA LYS A 115 9.72 -10.49 4.52
C LYS A 115 9.03 -9.13 4.40
N LEU A 116 8.22 -8.91 3.35
CA LEU A 116 7.46 -7.68 3.19
C LEU A 116 6.47 -7.48 4.33
N GLU A 117 5.76 -8.54 4.71
CA GLU A 117 4.83 -8.52 5.84
C GLU A 117 5.53 -8.14 7.14
N TYR A 118 6.67 -8.76 7.42
CA TYR A 118 7.48 -8.43 8.58
C TYR A 118 7.95 -6.97 8.58
N GLN A 119 8.45 -6.48 7.44
CA GLN A 119 8.92 -5.09 7.30
C GLN A 119 7.78 -4.08 7.51
N VAL A 120 6.63 -4.30 6.88
CA VAL A 120 5.46 -3.40 7.01
C VAL A 120 4.94 -3.37 8.45
N LYS A 121 4.85 -4.53 9.13
CA LYS A 121 4.45 -4.60 10.54
C LYS A 121 5.45 -3.91 11.46
N THR A 122 6.73 -4.19 11.28
CA THR A 122 7.80 -3.67 12.13
C THR A 122 8.02 -2.17 11.94
N PHE A 123 7.76 -1.66 10.72
CA PHE A 123 7.83 -0.24 10.45
C PHE A 123 6.81 0.56 11.29
N ALA A 124 5.66 -0.05 11.60
CA ALA A 124 4.56 0.50 12.39
C ALA A 124 4.11 1.90 11.87
N PRO A 125 3.62 1.99 10.61
CA PRO A 125 3.18 3.24 10.04
C PRO A 125 1.91 3.77 10.72
N THR A 126 1.77 5.09 10.82
CA THR A 126 0.52 5.72 11.27
C THR A 126 -0.49 5.84 10.12
N ALA A 127 0.02 5.96 8.89
CA ALA A 127 -0.77 5.97 7.68
C ALA A 127 -0.23 5.00 6.61
N CYS A 128 -1.16 4.43 5.84
CA CYS A 128 -0.89 3.60 4.67
C CYS A 128 -1.54 4.23 3.45
N VAL A 129 -0.80 4.37 2.36
CA VAL A 129 -1.29 4.88 1.09
C VAL A 129 -1.25 3.78 0.04
N TYR A 130 -2.41 3.53 -0.56
CA TYR A 130 -2.61 2.56 -1.62
C TYR A 130 -3.26 3.24 -2.84
N PRO A 131 -2.49 3.79 -3.78
CA PRO A 131 -2.99 4.49 -4.96
C PRO A 131 -3.58 3.55 -6.03
N GLY A 132 -3.25 2.26 -6.01
CA GLY A 132 -3.74 1.25 -6.97
C GLY A 132 -2.62 0.63 -7.82
N PRO A 133 -2.90 -0.45 -8.60
CA PRO A 133 -4.14 -1.24 -8.61
C PRO A 133 -4.27 -2.15 -7.38
N TYR A 134 -5.52 -2.38 -6.92
CA TYR A 134 -5.80 -3.13 -5.70
C TYR A 134 -5.55 -4.64 -5.87
N LYS A 135 -4.47 -5.14 -5.25
CA LYS A 135 -4.11 -6.55 -5.18
C LYS A 135 -4.50 -7.10 -3.79
N PRO A 136 -5.27 -8.21 -3.67
CA PRO A 136 -5.75 -8.72 -2.38
C PRO A 136 -4.65 -8.91 -1.33
N GLN A 137 -3.49 -9.42 -1.73
CA GLN A 137 -2.37 -9.66 -0.84
C GLN A 137 -1.72 -8.37 -0.35
N PHE A 138 -1.76 -7.28 -1.11
CA PHE A 138 -1.26 -5.98 -0.66
C PHE A 138 -2.30 -5.20 0.13
N LEU A 139 -3.59 -5.39 -0.15
CA LEU A 139 -4.67 -4.92 0.73
C LEU A 139 -4.58 -5.58 2.11
N TYR A 140 -4.24 -6.87 2.15
CA TYR A 140 -3.88 -7.56 3.39
C TYR A 140 -2.70 -6.88 4.08
N LEU A 141 -1.60 -6.60 3.36
CA LEU A 141 -0.45 -5.88 3.94
C LEU A 141 -0.83 -4.50 4.48
N ALA A 142 -1.68 -3.75 3.77
CA ALA A 142 -2.21 -2.47 4.25
C ALA A 142 -2.98 -2.63 5.56
N LEU A 143 -3.81 -3.68 5.69
CA LEU A 143 -4.56 -3.96 6.90
C LEU A 143 -3.66 -4.40 8.07
N VAL A 144 -2.73 -5.34 7.84
CA VAL A 144 -1.82 -5.83 8.88
C VAL A 144 -0.70 -4.86 9.25
N SER A 145 -0.51 -3.79 8.47
CA SER A 145 0.37 -2.68 8.83
C SER A 145 -0.03 -2.02 10.16
N GLY A 146 -1.30 -2.16 10.55
CA GLY A 146 -1.83 -1.54 11.77
C GLY A 146 -2.05 -0.03 11.65
N ALA A 147 -1.78 0.58 10.49
CA ALA A 147 -2.04 2.00 10.28
C ALA A 147 -3.51 2.34 10.56
N ALA A 148 -3.71 3.42 11.33
CA ALA A 148 -5.03 3.94 11.66
C ALA A 148 -5.72 4.53 10.43
N CYS A 149 -4.94 5.24 9.60
CA CYS A 149 -5.40 5.82 8.33
C CYS A 149 -4.90 4.96 7.16
N ARG A 150 -5.82 4.36 6.38
CA ARG A 150 -5.49 3.51 5.23
C ARG A 150 -6.24 4.02 4.00
N VAL A 151 -5.51 4.76 3.18
CA VAL A 151 -6.04 5.61 2.11
C VAL A 151 -5.94 4.92 0.76
N GLY A 152 -6.99 5.01 -0.04
CA GLY A 152 -6.94 4.74 -1.48
C GLY A 152 -7.85 5.68 -2.27
N PHE A 153 -7.97 5.42 -3.57
CA PHE A 153 -8.85 6.14 -4.49
C PHE A 153 -10.01 5.27 -4.97
N ASP A 154 -11.24 5.78 -4.88
CA ASP A 154 -12.47 5.07 -5.28
C ASP A 154 -12.56 3.66 -4.68
N CYS A 155 -12.13 3.52 -3.41
CA CYS A 155 -11.88 2.25 -2.74
C CYS A 155 -12.87 1.94 -1.62
N ALA A 156 -14.07 2.54 -1.63
CA ALA A 156 -15.09 2.28 -0.61
C ALA A 156 -15.44 0.78 -0.47
N LYS A 157 -15.37 0.02 -1.58
CA LYS A 157 -15.60 -1.44 -1.62
C LYS A 157 -14.45 -2.27 -1.03
N GLU A 158 -13.33 -1.63 -0.74
CA GLU A 158 -12.12 -2.25 -0.22
C GLU A 158 -12.06 -2.21 1.32
N TYR A 159 -13.11 -1.71 1.98
CA TYR A 159 -13.27 -1.87 3.43
C TYR A 159 -13.36 -3.35 3.81
N PRO A 160 -12.68 -3.82 4.88
CA PRO A 160 -11.98 -3.05 5.92
C PRO A 160 -10.49 -2.78 5.64
N PHE A 161 -9.95 -3.21 4.50
CA PHE A 161 -8.52 -3.08 4.18
C PHE A 161 -8.11 -1.61 4.06
N LEU A 162 -8.91 -0.82 3.35
CA LEU A 162 -8.78 0.63 3.27
C LEU A 162 -10.00 1.27 3.93
N ASN A 163 -9.80 2.33 4.71
CA ASN A 163 -10.84 3.00 5.48
C ASN A 163 -11.03 4.48 5.10
N LEU A 164 -10.22 5.01 4.19
CA LEU A 164 -10.41 6.31 3.58
C LEU A 164 -10.38 6.18 2.05
N SER A 165 -11.50 6.52 1.41
CA SER A 165 -11.63 6.56 -0.04
C SER A 165 -11.61 8.00 -0.52
N LEU A 166 -10.53 8.39 -1.19
CA LEU A 166 -10.43 9.66 -1.89
C LEU A 166 -11.07 9.55 -3.29
N HIS A 167 -11.51 10.68 -3.82
CA HIS A 167 -12.01 10.76 -5.19
C HIS A 167 -11.04 11.55 -6.05
N PRO A 168 -10.64 11.04 -7.23
CA PRO A 168 -9.80 11.79 -8.15
C PRO A 168 -10.52 13.05 -8.64
N LEU A 169 -9.80 14.17 -8.65
CA LEU A 169 -10.28 15.41 -9.22
C LEU A 169 -10.01 15.34 -10.72
N LYS A 170 -10.99 15.72 -11.55
CA LYS A 170 -10.87 15.67 -13.02
C LYS A 170 -9.64 16.42 -13.56
N THR A 171 -9.11 17.38 -12.80
CA THR A 171 -8.01 18.26 -13.20
C THR A 171 -6.64 17.80 -12.68
N ILE A 172 -6.57 16.84 -11.77
CA ILE A 172 -5.34 16.46 -11.06
C ILE A 172 -5.25 14.94 -10.96
N SER A 173 -4.13 14.36 -11.41
CA SER A 173 -3.91 12.93 -11.30
C SER A 173 -3.91 12.46 -9.83
N PRO A 174 -4.35 11.23 -9.51
CA PRO A 174 -4.31 10.69 -8.15
C PRO A 174 -2.93 10.81 -7.49
N ALA A 175 -1.86 10.60 -8.27
CA ALA A 175 -0.47 10.78 -7.85
C ALA A 175 -0.18 12.20 -7.34
N ARG A 176 -0.56 13.22 -8.11
CA ARG A 176 -0.42 14.64 -7.72
C ARG A 176 -1.30 14.99 -6.54
N MET A 177 -2.50 14.41 -6.46
CA MET A 177 -3.38 14.63 -5.33
C MET A 177 -2.78 14.07 -4.03
N MET A 178 -2.19 12.87 -4.06
CA MET A 178 -1.54 12.30 -2.88
C MET A 178 -0.43 13.19 -2.35
N ALA A 179 0.41 13.73 -3.24
CA ALA A 179 1.51 14.60 -2.83
C ALA A 179 1.05 15.89 -2.14
N ARG A 180 -0.10 16.45 -2.54
CA ARG A 180 -0.70 17.59 -1.83
C ARG A 180 -1.03 17.29 -0.38
N TYR A 181 -1.34 16.02 -0.05
CA TYR A 181 -1.56 15.63 1.34
C TYR A 181 -0.28 15.45 2.15
N PHE A 182 0.90 15.37 1.52
CA PHE A 182 2.19 15.39 2.21
C PHE A 182 2.75 16.80 2.41
N THR A 183 2.21 17.80 1.71
CA THR A 183 2.60 19.20 1.89
C THR A 183 1.62 19.88 2.83
N LYS A 184 2.11 20.38 3.96
CA LYS A 184 1.33 21.27 4.83
C LYS A 184 1.08 22.53 4.01
N GLY A 185 -0.18 22.84 3.73
CA GLY A 185 -0.54 23.94 2.82
C GLY A 185 0.30 25.17 3.15
N LYS A 186 1.06 25.69 2.18
CA LYS A 186 1.58 27.05 2.31
C LYS A 186 0.35 27.91 2.57
N LYS A 187 0.27 28.52 3.75
CA LYS A 187 -0.65 29.64 3.98
C LYS A 187 -0.36 30.63 2.86
N GLY A 188 -1.28 30.72 1.90
CA GLY A 188 -1.38 31.86 1.01
C GLY A 188 -1.84 33.07 1.80
#